data_AF-A0A3S3PW84-F1
#
_entry.id   AF-A0A3S3PW84-F1
#
_cell.length_a   1.000
_cell.length_b   1.000
_cell.length_c   1.000
_cell.angle_alpha   90.00
_cell.angle_beta   90.00
_cell.angle_gamma   90.00
#
_symmetry.space_group_name_H-M   'P 1'
#
loop_
_entity.id
_entity.type
_entity.pdbx_description
1 polymer ?
#
loop_
_entity_poly.entity_id
_entity_poly.type
_entity_poly.pdbx_seq_one_letter_code
_entity_poly.pdbx_strand_id
1 'polypeptide(L)'
;MAYDYHGGWEDKTGLNAPLYARPDEKNDQRLLNLNFSINYWLSRGAPKEKIVLGMGTYGRSFTLQREEHNGLGAAAPQKGQAGPYTREPGTLGYNEICEMQKRQKWNIVRDPYHLAPYAYKERQWVGYDDVESITLKTKFANYMGLAGAMIWSIETDDFRGECGEKFPLLNAIKKELQNKMIELPQPAVSEESVNKTNESSTASSNITTLTTSPSPSSIFTTTSAPTSTDLGKNSTSSSTLMPTNKPETTTSSTSVSSTLSTSTSTSTSTSTSDPIKPSADNVCKEEGMFRDSNDCTKFYRCVLLGGNKFMVYKYECPKDTVFDENIRICTWSHSVPECNKQQNTKADVSKGGNLVE
;
A
#
# COMPACT_ATOMS: atom_id res chain seq x y z
N MET A 1 -2.38 -7.11 -1.10
CA MET A 1 -1.65 -5.90 -1.53
C MET A 1 -0.18 -6.30 -1.56
N ALA A 2 0.44 -6.33 -2.72
CA ALA A 2 1.75 -6.96 -2.92
C ALA A 2 2.85 -5.89 -3.13
N TYR A 3 2.90 -4.97 -2.18
CA TYR A 3 3.81 -3.83 -2.03
C TYR A 3 3.85 -3.47 -0.55
N ASP A 4 4.67 -2.49 -0.15
CA ASP A 4 4.95 -2.15 1.25
C ASP A 4 5.59 -3.30 2.04
N TYR A 5 6.40 -4.11 1.36
CA TYR A 5 7.20 -5.12 2.05
C TYR A 5 8.32 -4.48 2.88
N HIS A 6 8.92 -3.42 2.35
CA HIS A 6 10.00 -2.66 2.99
C HIS A 6 9.76 -1.15 2.88
N GLY A 7 10.22 -0.40 3.87
CA GLY A 7 10.06 1.05 3.89
C GLY A 7 10.67 1.71 5.12
N GLY A 8 10.51 3.03 5.25
CA GLY A 8 11.16 3.81 6.31
C GLY A 8 10.62 3.59 7.74
N TRP A 9 9.90 2.50 7.97
CA TRP A 9 9.66 1.94 9.31
C TRP A 9 10.76 0.93 9.73
N GLU A 10 11.61 0.50 8.79
CA GLU A 10 12.82 -0.27 9.02
C GLU A 10 14.06 0.64 9.13
N ASP A 11 15.16 0.07 9.61
CA ASP A 11 16.46 0.76 9.74
C ASP A 11 17.43 0.43 8.60
N LYS A 12 16.97 -0.30 7.58
CA LYS A 12 17.76 -0.76 6.43
C LYS A 12 16.99 -0.60 5.12
N THR A 13 17.72 -0.37 4.03
CA THR A 13 17.14 -0.30 2.68
C THR A 13 16.54 -1.64 2.25
N GLY A 14 15.39 -1.58 1.60
CA GLY A 14 14.71 -2.71 0.98
C GLY A 14 13.77 -2.24 -0.13
N LEU A 15 13.53 -3.09 -1.14
CA LEU A 15 12.62 -2.73 -2.22
C LEU A 15 11.18 -2.71 -1.74
N ASN A 16 10.37 -1.77 -2.25
CA ASN A 16 8.94 -1.68 -1.95
C ASN A 16 8.20 -3.00 -2.27
N ALA A 17 8.55 -3.62 -3.39
CA ALA A 17 7.80 -4.74 -3.97
C ALA A 17 8.73 -5.77 -4.66
N PRO A 18 9.58 -6.52 -3.93
CA PRO A 18 10.44 -7.53 -4.56
C PRO A 18 9.63 -8.73 -5.06
N LEU A 19 9.89 -9.21 -6.29
CA LEU A 19 9.15 -10.33 -6.88
C LEU A 19 9.52 -11.66 -6.20
N TYR A 20 10.81 -11.95 -6.03
CA TYR A 20 11.32 -13.11 -5.31
C TYR A 20 12.18 -12.70 -4.12
N ALA A 21 12.49 -13.66 -3.26
CA ALA A 21 13.51 -13.52 -2.23
C ALA A 21 14.92 -13.69 -2.80
N ARG A 22 15.92 -13.06 -2.18
CA ARG A 22 17.34 -13.32 -2.48
C ARG A 22 17.87 -14.54 -1.71
N PRO A 23 18.95 -15.20 -2.19
CA PRO A 23 19.56 -16.32 -1.48
C PRO A 23 20.15 -15.96 -0.10
N ASP A 24 20.56 -14.71 0.10
CA ASP A 24 21.19 -14.23 1.34
C ASP A 24 20.17 -13.70 2.37
N GLU A 25 18.89 -13.58 2.02
CA GLU A 25 17.81 -13.23 2.95
C GLU A 25 17.53 -14.37 3.92
N LYS A 26 17.25 -14.03 5.18
CA LYS A 26 17.07 -15.02 6.26
C LYS A 26 15.72 -14.85 6.94
N ASN A 27 15.23 -15.94 7.53
CA ASN A 27 14.01 -15.96 8.33
C ASN A 27 12.83 -15.32 7.58
N ASP A 28 12.08 -14.46 8.27
CA ASP A 28 10.87 -13.81 7.76
C ASP A 28 11.12 -12.92 6.54
N GLN A 29 12.35 -12.45 6.31
CA GLN A 29 12.67 -11.65 5.10
C GLN A 29 12.40 -12.44 3.81
N ARG A 30 12.62 -13.76 3.82
CA ARG A 30 12.33 -14.63 2.66
C ARG A 30 10.84 -14.73 2.33
N LEU A 31 9.97 -14.27 3.23
CA LEU A 31 8.52 -14.27 3.07
C LEU A 31 8.00 -12.94 2.50
N LEU A 32 8.79 -11.87 2.56
CA LEU A 32 8.40 -10.51 2.21
C LEU A 32 8.58 -10.23 0.71
N ASN A 33 7.95 -11.03 -0.14
CA ASN A 33 7.97 -10.87 -1.61
C ASN A 33 6.65 -11.29 -2.26
N LEU A 34 6.44 -10.86 -3.51
CA LEU A 34 5.21 -11.13 -4.27
C LEU A 34 4.99 -12.64 -4.46
N ASN A 35 6.03 -13.39 -4.82
CA ASN A 35 5.92 -14.83 -5.06
C ASN A 35 5.43 -15.59 -3.81
N PHE A 36 6.02 -15.32 -2.65
CA PHE A 36 5.58 -15.93 -1.40
C PHE A 36 4.14 -15.52 -1.06
N SER A 37 3.82 -14.22 -1.09
CA SER A 37 2.48 -13.73 -0.74
C SER A 37 1.38 -14.35 -1.60
N ILE A 38 1.59 -14.48 -2.91
CA ILE A 38 0.61 -15.09 -3.81
C ILE A 38 0.46 -16.58 -3.54
N ASN A 39 1.57 -17.31 -3.42
CA ASN A 39 1.52 -18.74 -3.09
C ASN A 39 0.91 -19.00 -1.70
N TYR A 40 1.12 -18.11 -0.74
CA TYR A 40 0.47 -18.18 0.57
C TYR A 40 -1.05 -18.11 0.42
N TRP A 41 -1.60 -17.10 -0.25
CA TRP A 41 -3.05 -17.00 -0.46
C TRP A 41 -3.63 -18.21 -1.19
N LEU A 42 -2.95 -18.71 -2.22
CA LEU A 42 -3.36 -19.93 -2.93
C LEU A 42 -3.37 -21.15 -1.99
N SER A 43 -2.33 -21.33 -1.17
CA SER A 43 -2.24 -22.43 -0.19
C SER A 43 -3.32 -22.36 0.89
N ARG A 44 -3.86 -21.16 1.17
CA ARG A 44 -4.97 -20.94 2.11
C ARG A 44 -6.34 -21.11 1.46
N GLY A 45 -6.40 -21.49 0.18
CA GLY A 45 -7.64 -21.82 -0.53
C GLY A 45 -8.28 -20.66 -1.30
N ALA A 46 -7.58 -19.53 -1.47
CA ALA A 46 -8.07 -18.46 -2.33
C ALA A 46 -8.05 -18.91 -3.80
N PRO A 47 -9.19 -18.89 -4.52
CA PRO A 47 -9.21 -19.24 -5.94
C PRO A 47 -8.36 -18.27 -6.77
N LYS A 48 -7.46 -18.77 -7.61
CA LYS A 48 -6.53 -17.95 -8.40
C LYS A 48 -7.26 -16.93 -9.29
N GLU A 49 -8.38 -17.34 -9.87
CA GLU A 49 -9.27 -16.53 -10.70
C GLU A 49 -10.04 -15.43 -9.94
N LYS A 50 -9.82 -15.31 -8.61
CA LYS A 50 -10.30 -14.19 -7.78
C LYS A 50 -9.16 -13.35 -7.18
N ILE A 51 -7.91 -13.75 -7.36
CA ILE A 51 -6.76 -12.99 -6.86
C ILE A 51 -6.35 -11.99 -7.94
N VAL A 52 -6.29 -10.72 -7.56
CA VAL A 52 -5.81 -9.63 -8.41
C VAL A 52 -4.46 -9.16 -7.85
N LEU A 53 -3.38 -9.23 -8.66
CA LEU A 53 -2.04 -8.85 -8.20
C LEU A 53 -1.92 -7.34 -8.05
N GLY A 54 -1.71 -6.87 -6.82
CA GLY A 54 -1.50 -5.44 -6.54
C GLY A 54 -0.07 -4.99 -6.89
N MET A 55 0.05 -3.94 -7.70
CA MET A 55 1.31 -3.32 -8.11
C MET A 55 1.31 -1.84 -7.75
N GLY A 56 2.39 -1.38 -7.10
CA GLY A 56 2.55 0.02 -6.71
C GLY A 56 3.18 0.85 -7.82
N THR A 57 2.61 2.01 -8.15
CA THR A 57 3.21 3.03 -9.04
C THR A 57 3.96 4.08 -8.22
N TYR A 58 4.61 3.64 -7.15
CA TYR A 58 5.40 4.45 -6.23
C TYR A 58 6.57 3.63 -5.67
N GLY A 59 7.57 4.31 -5.17
CA GLY A 59 8.71 3.72 -4.47
C GLY A 59 8.71 4.05 -2.99
N ARG A 60 9.41 3.23 -2.21
CA ARG A 60 9.74 3.50 -0.81
C ARG A 60 11.16 4.01 -0.72
N SER A 61 11.34 5.14 -0.04
CA SER A 61 12.59 5.87 0.00
C SER A 61 13.21 5.96 1.39
N PHE A 62 14.54 6.03 1.40
CA PHE A 62 15.37 6.00 2.59
C PHE A 62 16.47 7.07 2.49
N THR A 63 16.94 7.52 3.65
CA THR A 63 18.17 8.28 3.78
C THR A 63 19.24 7.36 4.36
N LEU A 64 20.20 6.98 3.52
CA LEU A 64 21.33 6.13 3.89
C LEU A 64 22.11 6.73 5.06
N GLN A 65 22.61 5.90 5.97
CA GLN A 65 23.51 6.35 7.02
C GLN A 65 24.84 6.85 6.41
N ARG A 66 25.32 6.17 5.36
CA ARG A 66 26.53 6.50 4.60
C ARG A 66 26.28 6.29 3.11
N GLU A 67 26.71 7.23 2.26
CA GLU A 67 26.52 7.17 0.81
C GLU A 67 27.25 5.97 0.18
N GLU A 68 28.44 5.64 0.68
CA GLU A 68 29.24 4.51 0.20
C GLU A 68 28.54 3.15 0.39
N HIS A 69 27.56 3.07 1.30
CA HIS A 69 26.78 1.88 1.58
C HIS A 69 25.36 2.07 1.01
N ASN A 70 25.19 1.77 -0.27
CA ASN A 70 23.97 2.06 -1.04
C ASN A 70 23.28 0.82 -1.61
N GLY A 71 23.72 -0.38 -1.24
CA GLY A 71 23.10 -1.65 -1.62
C GLY A 71 21.78 -1.91 -0.89
N LEU A 72 21.16 -3.05 -1.19
CA LEU A 72 20.07 -3.62 -0.40
C LEU A 72 20.56 -4.02 1.00
N GLY A 73 19.74 -3.79 2.02
CA GLY A 73 20.09 -4.06 3.42
C GLY A 73 21.08 -3.07 4.04
N ALA A 74 21.42 -1.98 3.34
CA ALA A 74 22.30 -0.94 3.85
C ALA A 74 21.63 -0.15 4.98
N ALA A 75 22.39 0.25 6.01
CA ALA A 75 21.86 1.00 7.14
C ALA A 75 21.27 2.35 6.69
N ALA A 76 20.00 2.58 7.02
CA ALA A 76 19.25 3.77 6.65
C ALA A 76 18.15 4.07 7.68
N PRO A 77 18.49 4.63 8.85
CA PRO A 77 17.56 4.83 9.98
C PRO A 77 16.55 5.97 9.76
N GLN A 78 16.57 6.61 8.59
CA GLN A 78 15.76 7.79 8.28
C GLN A 78 15.00 7.56 6.99
N LYS A 79 13.76 8.07 6.94
CA LYS A 79 12.96 8.14 5.70
C LYS A 79 13.68 8.95 4.63
N GLY A 80 13.45 8.62 3.37
CA GLY A 80 13.89 9.46 2.25
C GLY A 80 13.18 10.81 2.25
N GLN A 81 13.78 11.80 1.59
CA GLN A 81 13.20 13.13 1.46
C GLN A 81 11.87 13.05 0.70
N ALA A 82 10.92 13.88 1.13
CA ALA A 82 9.62 13.97 0.49
C ALA A 82 9.76 14.52 -0.94
N GLY A 83 8.99 13.96 -1.87
CA GLY A 83 8.88 14.47 -3.23
C GLY A 83 8.13 15.80 -3.30
N PRO A 84 8.26 16.56 -4.42
CA PRO A 84 7.63 17.87 -4.57
C PRO A 84 6.09 17.81 -4.63
N TYR A 85 5.52 16.68 -5.03
CA TYR A 85 4.08 16.49 -5.24
C TYR A 85 3.45 15.64 -4.14
N THR A 86 4.01 14.46 -3.84
CA THR A 86 3.48 13.55 -2.80
C THR A 86 3.68 14.14 -1.39
N ARG A 87 4.78 14.88 -1.18
CA ARG A 87 5.08 15.62 0.07
C ARG A 87 5.07 14.75 1.33
N GLU A 88 5.30 13.46 1.18
CA GLU A 88 5.40 12.51 2.28
C GLU A 88 6.82 11.92 2.34
N PRO A 89 7.56 12.09 3.45
CA PRO A 89 8.85 11.46 3.61
C PRO A 89 8.76 9.94 3.54
N GLY A 90 9.68 9.31 2.81
CA GLY A 90 9.78 7.86 2.69
C GLY A 90 8.93 7.24 1.57
N THR A 91 8.22 8.04 0.78
CA THR A 91 7.52 7.58 -0.42
C THR A 91 7.71 8.57 -1.56
N LEU A 92 7.72 8.08 -2.79
CA LEU A 92 7.83 8.88 -4.01
C LEU A 92 6.95 8.26 -5.09
N GLY A 93 6.12 9.05 -5.76
CA GLY A 93 5.38 8.58 -6.93
C GLY A 93 6.33 8.23 -8.09
N TYR A 94 5.96 7.30 -8.97
CA TYR A 94 6.76 6.99 -10.16
C TYR A 94 7.02 8.23 -11.02
N ASN A 95 6.03 9.12 -11.13
CA ASN A 95 6.19 10.44 -11.75
C ASN A 95 7.34 11.28 -11.13
N GLU A 96 7.48 11.28 -9.81
CA GLU A 96 8.57 12.00 -9.12
C GLU A 96 9.92 11.32 -9.34
N ILE A 97 9.94 9.99 -9.30
CA ILE A 97 11.15 9.18 -9.50
C ILE A 97 11.69 9.37 -10.92
N CYS A 98 10.83 9.30 -11.94
CA CYS A 98 11.27 9.46 -13.31
C CYS A 98 11.68 10.91 -13.61
N GLU A 99 10.99 11.92 -13.05
CA GLU A 99 11.39 13.33 -13.18
C GLU A 99 12.76 13.59 -12.56
N MET A 100 13.04 13.07 -11.36
CA MET A 100 14.36 13.26 -10.72
C MET A 100 15.49 12.58 -11.50
N GLN A 101 15.23 11.41 -12.10
CA GLN A 101 16.19 10.70 -12.94
C GLN A 101 16.46 11.41 -14.27
N LYS A 102 15.48 12.17 -14.80
CA LYS A 102 15.69 13.04 -15.98
C LYS A 102 16.46 14.30 -15.65
N ARG A 103 16.21 14.91 -14.48
CA ARG A 103 16.85 16.17 -14.06
C ARG A 103 18.27 15.97 -13.57
N GLN A 104 18.58 14.81 -13.00
CA GLN A 104 19.86 14.54 -12.34
C GLN A 104 20.30 13.11 -12.62
N LYS A 105 21.63 12.88 -12.64
CA LYS A 105 22.17 11.53 -12.78
C LYS A 105 22.02 10.77 -11.46
N TRP A 106 21.12 9.80 -11.45
CA TRP A 106 20.99 8.79 -10.38
C TRP A 106 21.65 7.49 -10.81
N ASN A 107 22.22 6.76 -9.85
CA ASN A 107 22.68 5.41 -10.10
C ASN A 107 21.50 4.45 -9.96
N ILE A 108 21.17 3.72 -11.03
CA ILE A 108 20.06 2.77 -11.05
C ILE A 108 20.65 1.36 -11.07
N VAL A 109 20.20 0.52 -10.14
CA VAL A 109 20.64 -0.87 -10.01
C VAL A 109 19.41 -1.75 -10.01
N ARG A 110 19.42 -2.79 -10.85
CA ARG A 110 18.40 -3.83 -10.86
C ARG A 110 18.91 -5.05 -10.09
N ASP A 111 18.16 -5.48 -9.09
CA ASP A 111 18.49 -6.72 -8.39
C ASP A 111 18.00 -7.93 -9.22
N PRO A 112 18.88 -8.91 -9.50
CA PRO A 112 18.55 -10.03 -10.39
C PRO A 112 17.59 -11.05 -9.76
N TYR A 113 17.35 -11.01 -8.45
CA TYR A 113 16.41 -11.90 -7.76
C TYR A 113 15.08 -11.20 -7.52
N HIS A 114 15.12 -9.98 -6.98
CA HIS A 114 13.90 -9.21 -6.74
C HIS A 114 13.23 -8.75 -8.04
N LEU A 115 13.96 -8.73 -9.16
CA LEU A 115 13.48 -8.34 -10.49
C LEU A 115 12.89 -6.93 -10.53
N ALA A 116 13.38 -6.04 -9.66
CA ALA A 116 12.96 -4.65 -9.55
C ALA A 116 14.17 -3.74 -9.30
N PRO A 117 14.08 -2.46 -9.70
CA PRO A 117 15.17 -1.52 -9.52
C PRO A 117 15.15 -0.85 -8.14
N TYR A 118 16.32 -0.40 -7.72
CA TYR A 118 16.46 0.76 -6.86
C TYR A 118 17.32 1.82 -7.52
N ALA A 119 17.16 3.07 -7.08
CA ALA A 119 18.01 4.17 -7.48
C ALA A 119 18.60 4.86 -6.25
N TYR A 120 19.82 5.36 -6.37
CA TYR A 120 20.46 6.15 -5.32
C TYR A 120 21.30 7.31 -5.86
N LYS A 121 21.40 8.35 -5.05
CA LYS A 121 22.25 9.51 -5.27
C LYS A 121 22.56 10.15 -3.92
N GLU A 122 23.84 10.43 -3.66
CA GLU A 122 24.28 10.89 -2.35
C GLU A 122 23.75 9.93 -1.27
N ARG A 123 23.10 10.47 -0.24
CA ARG A 123 22.46 9.67 0.81
C ARG A 123 21.01 9.30 0.51
N GLN A 124 20.45 9.63 -0.64
CA GLN A 124 19.07 9.29 -0.98
C GLN A 124 19.01 7.97 -1.74
N TRP A 125 18.05 7.13 -1.36
CA TRP A 125 17.85 5.80 -1.92
C TRP A 125 16.35 5.55 -2.09
N VAL A 126 15.92 4.97 -3.21
CA VAL A 126 14.52 4.62 -3.46
C VAL A 126 14.41 3.28 -4.17
N GLY A 127 13.64 2.36 -3.61
CA GLY A 127 13.27 1.09 -4.22
C GLY A 127 11.88 1.20 -4.82
N TYR A 128 11.73 0.92 -6.12
CA TYR A 128 10.52 1.24 -6.87
C TYR A 128 10.25 0.23 -7.98
N ASP A 129 9.13 0.41 -8.66
CA ASP A 129 8.76 -0.32 -9.86
C ASP A 129 8.88 0.58 -11.09
N ASP A 130 9.45 0.02 -12.14
CA ASP A 130 9.54 0.62 -13.47
C ASP A 130 8.84 -0.25 -14.53
N VAL A 131 8.83 0.21 -15.78
CA VAL A 131 8.13 -0.49 -16.88
C VAL A 131 8.57 -1.94 -17.00
N GLU A 132 9.86 -2.23 -16.84
CA GLU A 132 10.40 -3.59 -16.93
C GLU A 132 9.92 -4.48 -15.77
N SER A 133 10.07 -4.03 -14.53
CA SER A 133 9.64 -4.79 -13.35
C SER A 133 8.12 -4.99 -13.28
N ILE A 134 7.33 -4.00 -13.68
CA ILE A 134 5.88 -4.12 -13.83
C ILE A 134 5.51 -5.13 -14.91
N THR A 135 6.23 -5.14 -16.03
CA THR A 135 6.03 -6.14 -17.09
C THR A 135 6.31 -7.55 -16.56
N LEU A 136 7.44 -7.75 -15.85
CA LEU A 136 7.78 -9.05 -15.24
C LEU A 136 6.70 -9.49 -14.23
N LYS A 137 6.26 -8.60 -13.35
CA LYS A 137 5.18 -8.91 -12.39
C LYS A 137 3.86 -9.25 -13.07
N THR A 138 3.54 -8.61 -14.18
CA THR A 138 2.33 -8.94 -14.96
C THR A 138 2.46 -10.29 -15.65
N LYS A 139 3.65 -10.64 -16.18
CA LYS A 139 3.94 -12.00 -16.67
C LYS A 139 3.78 -13.05 -15.58
N PHE A 140 4.25 -12.76 -14.37
CA PHE A 140 4.04 -13.63 -13.20
C PHE A 140 2.55 -13.82 -12.91
N ALA A 141 1.74 -12.75 -12.92
CA ALA A 141 0.29 -12.85 -12.72
C ALA A 141 -0.40 -13.73 -13.78
N ASN A 142 -0.03 -13.56 -15.07
CA ASN A 142 -0.52 -14.40 -16.16
C ASN A 142 -0.10 -15.87 -15.97
N TYR A 143 1.16 -16.12 -15.58
CA TYR A 143 1.69 -17.46 -15.32
C TYR A 143 0.96 -18.18 -14.20
N MET A 144 0.71 -17.49 -13.10
CA MET A 144 -0.03 -18.04 -11.99
C MET A 144 -1.53 -18.20 -12.29
N GLY A 145 -2.01 -17.68 -13.43
CA GLY A 145 -3.41 -17.71 -13.82
C GLY A 145 -4.29 -16.89 -12.87
N LEU A 146 -3.78 -15.73 -12.42
CA LEU A 146 -4.50 -14.82 -11.55
C LEU A 146 -5.61 -14.09 -12.32
N ALA A 147 -6.58 -13.51 -11.60
CA ALA A 147 -7.71 -12.78 -12.17
C ALA A 147 -7.29 -11.51 -12.95
N GLY A 148 -6.13 -10.94 -12.62
CA GLY A 148 -5.60 -9.76 -13.27
C GLY A 148 -4.68 -8.96 -12.35
N ALA A 149 -4.63 -7.66 -12.59
CA ALA A 149 -3.80 -6.70 -11.86
C ALA A 149 -4.61 -5.56 -11.24
N MET A 150 -4.13 -5.06 -10.10
CA MET A 150 -4.60 -3.86 -9.41
C MET A 150 -3.42 -2.90 -9.32
N ILE A 151 -3.67 -1.60 -9.48
CA ILE A 151 -2.64 -0.59 -9.29
C ILE A 151 -2.93 0.29 -8.09
N TRP A 152 -1.87 0.65 -7.37
CA TRP A 152 -1.88 1.70 -6.36
C TRP A 152 -0.78 2.71 -6.68
N SER A 153 -1.06 3.89 -7.20
CA SER A 153 -2.36 4.37 -7.67
C SER A 153 -2.22 5.12 -8.98
N ILE A 154 -3.34 5.44 -9.61
CA ILE A 154 -3.35 5.98 -10.98
C ILE A 154 -2.65 7.36 -11.07
N GLU A 155 -2.70 8.14 -9.99
CA GLU A 155 -2.14 9.49 -9.91
C GLU A 155 -0.63 9.55 -9.64
N THR A 156 -0.01 8.44 -9.21
CA THR A 156 1.45 8.37 -8.99
C THR A 156 2.20 7.76 -10.19
N ASP A 157 1.49 7.21 -11.18
CA ASP A 157 2.08 6.92 -12.49
C ASP A 157 2.43 8.23 -13.23
N ASP A 158 3.20 8.16 -14.31
CA ASP A 158 3.44 9.33 -15.18
C ASP A 158 2.21 9.61 -16.06
N PHE A 159 1.11 10.04 -15.42
CA PHE A 159 -0.16 10.33 -16.07
C PHE A 159 -0.10 11.52 -17.04
N ARG A 160 0.94 12.35 -16.93
CA ARG A 160 1.19 13.50 -17.80
C ARG A 160 2.06 13.15 -19.01
N GLY A 161 2.90 12.11 -18.91
CA GLY A 161 3.88 11.76 -19.93
C GLY A 161 5.08 12.70 -19.91
N GLU A 162 5.46 13.23 -18.75
CA GLU A 162 6.62 14.12 -18.63
C GLU A 162 7.94 13.35 -18.80
N CYS A 163 7.93 12.05 -18.50
CA CYS A 163 9.08 11.16 -18.61
C CYS A 163 9.09 10.35 -19.90
N GLY A 164 7.95 10.25 -20.59
CA GLY A 164 7.81 9.53 -21.85
C GLY A 164 6.36 9.47 -22.32
N GLU A 165 5.81 8.26 -22.42
CA GLU A 165 4.39 8.07 -22.71
C GLU A 165 3.51 8.29 -21.46
N LYS A 166 2.23 8.63 -21.65
CA LYS A 166 1.28 8.75 -20.54
C LYS A 166 0.92 7.38 -19.97
N PHE A 167 0.89 7.27 -18.65
CA PHE A 167 0.56 6.04 -17.92
C PHE A 167 1.45 4.84 -18.31
N PRO A 168 2.79 4.98 -18.30
CA PRO A 168 3.69 3.94 -18.81
C PRO A 168 3.56 2.63 -18.02
N LEU A 169 3.39 2.69 -16.69
CA LEU A 169 3.25 1.48 -15.88
C LEU A 169 1.89 0.80 -16.12
N LEU A 170 0.79 1.57 -16.11
CA LEU A 170 -0.54 1.01 -16.40
C LEU A 170 -0.65 0.45 -17.83
N ASN A 171 -0.02 1.10 -18.81
CA ASN A 171 0.00 0.60 -20.18
C ASN A 171 0.81 -0.70 -20.31
N ALA A 172 1.92 -0.82 -19.59
CA ALA A 172 2.70 -2.06 -19.53
C ALA A 172 1.86 -3.22 -18.98
N ILE A 173 1.11 -2.98 -17.88
CA ILE A 173 0.17 -3.96 -17.30
C ILE A 173 -0.89 -4.36 -18.32
N LYS A 174 -1.57 -3.36 -18.92
CA LYS A 174 -2.63 -3.60 -19.90
C LYS A 174 -2.14 -4.44 -21.08
N LYS A 175 -0.98 -4.10 -21.63
CA LYS A 175 -0.37 -4.80 -22.76
C LYS A 175 -0.05 -6.26 -22.40
N GLU A 176 0.56 -6.48 -21.24
CA GLU A 176 0.99 -7.84 -20.86
C GLU A 176 -0.19 -8.72 -20.43
N LEU A 177 -1.25 -8.18 -19.80
CA LEU A 177 -2.48 -8.95 -19.50
C LEU A 177 -3.19 -9.49 -20.76
N GLN A 178 -2.97 -8.88 -21.92
CA GLN A 178 -3.53 -9.34 -23.20
C GLN A 178 -2.66 -10.43 -23.88
N ASN A 179 -1.46 -10.66 -23.37
CA ASN A 179 -0.52 -11.61 -23.95
C ASN A 179 -0.90 -13.05 -23.63
N LYS A 180 -0.81 -13.93 -24.63
CA LYS A 180 -1.11 -15.36 -24.51
C LYS A 180 0.12 -16.22 -24.22
N MET A 181 1.32 -15.68 -24.40
CA MET A 181 2.56 -16.38 -24.05
C MET A 181 2.82 -16.23 -22.56
N ILE A 182 2.98 -17.36 -21.90
CA ILE A 182 3.04 -17.45 -20.45
C ILE A 182 4.40 -18.02 -20.06
N GLU A 183 5.40 -17.15 -19.94
CA GLU A 183 6.72 -17.50 -19.39
C GLU A 183 6.85 -16.92 -17.98
N LEU A 184 7.22 -17.76 -17.02
CA LEU A 184 7.47 -17.34 -15.65
C LEU A 184 8.77 -16.53 -15.61
N PRO A 185 8.77 -15.25 -15.25
CA PRO A 185 10.00 -14.51 -14.99
C PRO A 185 10.80 -15.20 -13.89
N GLN A 186 12.06 -15.54 -14.14
CA GLN A 186 12.96 -16.17 -13.18
C GLN A 186 14.13 -15.24 -12.88
N PRO A 187 14.70 -15.30 -11.67
CA PRO A 187 16.01 -14.71 -11.41
C PRO A 187 17.05 -15.21 -12.40
N ALA A 188 17.99 -14.34 -12.77
CA ALA A 188 19.12 -14.77 -13.58
C ALA A 188 19.88 -15.89 -12.84
N VAL A 189 20.04 -17.05 -13.47
CA VAL A 189 20.80 -18.17 -12.91
C VAL A 189 22.26 -17.71 -12.85
N SER A 190 22.86 -17.70 -11.66
CA SER A 190 24.31 -17.50 -11.52
C SER A 190 25.03 -18.59 -12.31
N GLU A 191 25.96 -18.22 -13.19
CA GLU A 191 26.69 -19.12 -14.10
C GLU A 191 27.47 -20.26 -13.39
N GLU A 192 27.51 -20.31 -12.06
CA GLU A 192 28.18 -21.35 -11.29
C GLU A 192 27.53 -22.75 -11.35
N SER A 193 26.31 -22.90 -11.88
CA SER A 193 25.65 -24.22 -12.02
C SER A 193 25.60 -24.81 -13.44
N VAL A 194 26.20 -24.17 -14.46
CA VAL A 194 26.12 -24.65 -15.86
C VAL A 194 27.33 -25.51 -16.27
N ASN A 195 28.44 -25.51 -15.51
CA ASN A 195 29.66 -26.24 -15.88
C ASN A 195 29.75 -27.70 -15.37
N LYS A 196 28.63 -28.43 -15.32
CA LYS A 196 28.64 -29.90 -15.17
C LYS A 196 27.55 -30.57 -15.99
N THR A 197 27.68 -30.50 -17.32
CA THR A 197 27.42 -31.61 -18.28
C THR A 197 27.58 -31.06 -19.68
N ASN A 198 28.82 -31.07 -20.19
CA ASN A 198 29.07 -31.04 -21.62
C ASN A 198 29.97 -32.23 -21.94
N GLU A 199 29.36 -33.38 -22.17
CA GLU A 199 29.99 -34.42 -22.97
C GLU A 199 28.93 -35.28 -23.68
N SER A 200 29.07 -35.29 -25.01
CA SER A 200 28.63 -36.32 -25.96
C SER A 200 27.31 -36.14 -26.75
N SER A 201 27.55 -35.87 -28.05
CA SER A 201 26.98 -36.44 -29.26
C SER A 201 25.60 -36.00 -29.80
N THR A 202 25.70 -35.29 -30.94
CA THR A 202 24.92 -35.42 -32.18
C THR A 202 23.98 -36.64 -32.32
N ALA A 203 22.70 -36.38 -32.60
CA ALA A 203 21.92 -37.01 -33.67
C ALA A 203 20.53 -36.35 -33.83
N SER A 204 20.10 -36.17 -35.08
CA SER A 204 18.78 -35.65 -35.48
C SER A 204 17.64 -36.65 -35.27
N SER A 205 16.43 -36.09 -35.19
CA SER A 205 15.11 -36.62 -35.65
C SER A 205 14.15 -37.24 -34.62
N ASN A 206 12.97 -36.61 -34.54
CA ASN A 206 11.60 -37.13 -34.40
C ASN A 206 11.02 -37.66 -33.07
N ILE A 207 9.95 -36.95 -32.66
CA ILE A 207 8.64 -37.37 -32.11
C ILE A 207 8.62 -38.10 -30.74
N THR A 208 7.94 -37.49 -29.75
CA THR A 208 6.67 -37.97 -29.14
C THR A 208 6.32 -37.14 -27.90
N THR A 209 5.09 -36.63 -27.87
CA THR A 209 4.40 -36.04 -26.72
C THR A 209 4.34 -36.99 -25.52
N LEU A 210 4.80 -36.55 -24.35
CA LEU A 210 4.43 -37.12 -23.05
C LEU A 210 4.19 -36.00 -22.03
N THR A 211 2.91 -35.77 -21.77
CA THR A 211 2.37 -35.08 -20.61
C THR A 211 2.77 -35.80 -19.33
N THR A 212 3.54 -35.17 -18.46
CA THR A 212 3.46 -35.38 -17.00
C THR A 212 3.87 -34.10 -16.28
N SER A 213 2.92 -33.56 -15.53
CA SER A 213 3.10 -32.43 -14.61
C SER A 213 3.66 -32.96 -13.30
N PRO A 214 4.78 -32.44 -12.76
CA PRO A 214 5.18 -32.77 -11.40
C PRO A 214 4.45 -31.86 -10.41
N SER A 215 3.57 -32.50 -9.63
CA SER A 215 3.05 -31.97 -8.37
C SER A 215 4.19 -31.81 -7.36
N PRO A 216 4.32 -30.67 -6.64
CA PRO A 216 5.29 -30.56 -5.57
C PRO A 216 4.79 -31.28 -4.32
N SER A 217 5.53 -32.33 -3.95
CA SER A 217 5.39 -33.14 -2.74
C SER A 217 5.43 -32.30 -1.46
N SER A 218 4.52 -32.64 -0.55
CA SER A 218 4.41 -32.07 0.79
C SER A 218 5.58 -32.47 1.69
N ILE A 219 6.28 -31.48 2.24
CA ILE A 219 6.90 -31.60 3.57
C ILE A 219 6.62 -30.29 4.31
N PHE A 220 5.52 -30.28 5.06
CA PHE A 220 5.29 -29.27 6.09
C PHE A 220 5.34 -29.97 7.45
N THR A 221 6.40 -29.68 8.20
CA THR A 221 6.46 -29.99 9.62
C THR A 221 5.70 -28.88 10.35
N THR A 222 4.58 -29.24 10.98
CA THR A 222 3.76 -28.34 11.78
C THR A 222 4.49 -27.96 13.07
N THR A 223 4.77 -26.67 13.25
CA THR A 223 5.10 -26.13 14.58
C THR A 223 3.94 -25.27 15.05
N SER A 224 3.34 -25.67 16.16
CA SER A 224 2.22 -25.03 16.84
C SER A 224 2.58 -23.63 17.33
N ALA A 225 1.61 -22.72 17.31
CA ALA A 225 1.70 -21.39 17.90
C ALA A 225 2.02 -21.43 19.40
N PRO A 226 2.85 -20.51 19.95
CA PRO A 226 3.12 -20.48 21.38
C PRO A 226 1.94 -19.87 22.14
N THR A 227 1.53 -20.57 23.20
CA THR A 227 0.54 -20.14 24.20
C THR A 227 1.26 -19.32 25.28
N SER A 228 0.73 -18.14 25.59
CA SER A 228 1.17 -17.31 26.71
C SER A 228 0.92 -18.03 28.05
N THR A 229 1.96 -18.14 28.87
CA THR A 229 1.83 -18.51 30.29
C THR A 229 2.47 -17.43 31.14
N ASP A 230 1.65 -16.93 32.06
CA ASP A 230 1.93 -15.97 33.11
C ASP A 230 2.62 -16.68 34.29
N LEU A 231 3.74 -16.14 34.77
CA LEU A 231 4.33 -16.48 36.07
C LEU A 231 4.96 -15.23 36.69
N GLY A 232 4.40 -14.80 37.81
CA GLY A 232 4.87 -13.68 38.62
C GLY A 232 5.98 -14.02 39.62
N LYS A 233 6.71 -12.95 40.01
CA LYS A 233 7.43 -12.62 41.27
C LYS A 233 8.31 -13.74 41.90
N ASN A 234 9.57 -13.51 42.32
CA ASN A 234 9.93 -12.57 43.39
C ASN A 234 11.47 -12.45 43.60
N SER A 235 11.93 -11.24 44.00
CA SER A 235 13.10 -10.86 44.85
C SER A 235 14.54 -11.25 44.39
N THR A 236 15.61 -10.45 44.59
CA THR A 236 15.95 -9.48 45.66
C THR A 236 17.10 -8.55 45.22
N SER A 237 17.18 -7.41 45.89
CA SER A 237 18.01 -6.21 45.72
C SER A 237 19.53 -6.34 45.93
N SER A 238 20.32 -5.44 45.35
CA SER A 238 21.34 -4.68 46.10
C SER A 238 21.79 -3.39 45.37
N SER A 239 21.96 -2.33 46.17
CA SER A 239 22.23 -0.94 45.80
C SER A 239 23.71 -0.57 45.93
N THR A 240 24.16 0.46 45.20
CA THR A 240 25.06 1.50 45.75
C THR A 240 25.01 2.79 44.91
N LEU A 241 24.93 3.92 45.63
CA LEU A 241 24.77 5.33 45.22
C LEU A 241 26.14 5.97 44.87
N MET A 242 26.32 7.08 44.12
CA MET A 242 26.04 8.54 44.38
C MET A 242 26.89 9.37 43.35
N PRO A 243 26.94 10.73 43.29
CA PRO A 243 26.07 11.79 43.83
C PRO A 243 25.66 12.90 42.80
N THR A 244 24.91 13.86 43.35
CA THR A 244 24.13 15.02 42.86
C THR A 244 24.91 16.26 42.35
N ASN A 245 24.25 17.12 41.54
CA ASN A 245 23.80 18.47 41.95
C ASN A 245 23.07 19.26 40.84
N LYS A 246 21.85 19.70 41.16
CA LYS A 246 21.02 20.72 40.50
C LYS A 246 21.16 22.02 41.30
N PRO A 247 21.28 23.20 40.67
CA PRO A 247 20.94 24.45 41.32
C PRO A 247 19.50 24.85 41.00
N GLU A 248 18.79 25.22 42.05
CA GLU A 248 17.47 25.84 42.06
C GLU A 248 17.66 27.28 42.54
N THR A 249 17.12 28.26 41.82
CA THR A 249 17.04 29.65 42.31
C THR A 249 15.62 30.17 42.11
N THR A 250 15.08 30.67 43.22
CA THR A 250 13.74 31.19 43.47
C THR A 250 13.49 32.59 42.91
N THR A 251 12.32 32.71 42.26
CA THR A 251 11.25 33.72 42.27
C THR A 251 11.44 35.11 42.90
N SER A 252 10.99 36.15 42.17
CA SER A 252 9.93 37.15 42.53
C SER A 252 9.81 38.20 41.41
N SER A 253 8.82 38.10 40.51
CA SER A 253 7.50 38.76 40.49
C SER A 253 7.51 40.29 40.32
N THR A 254 6.98 40.81 39.20
CA THR A 254 5.84 41.76 39.18
C THR A 254 5.20 41.79 37.77
N SER A 255 3.87 41.63 37.72
CA SER A 255 2.91 41.89 36.63
C SER A 255 2.94 43.37 36.16
N VAL A 256 2.49 43.81 34.97
CA VAL A 256 1.08 43.86 34.50
C VAL A 256 1.00 44.02 32.96
N SER A 257 0.08 43.23 32.37
CA SER A 257 -0.81 43.40 31.19
C SER A 257 -0.57 44.49 30.10
N SER A 258 -0.60 44.06 28.83
CA SER A 258 -1.62 44.51 27.82
C SER A 258 -1.48 43.81 26.45
N THR A 259 -2.50 43.01 26.11
CA THR A 259 -3.19 42.80 24.80
C THR A 259 -2.48 42.89 23.45
N LEU A 260 -2.60 41.82 22.63
CA LEU A 260 -2.85 41.93 21.19
C LEU A 260 -3.70 40.74 20.65
N SER A 261 -4.53 41.08 19.67
CA SER A 261 -5.77 40.47 19.17
C SER A 261 -5.68 39.05 18.59
N THR A 262 -6.71 38.24 18.89
CA THR A 262 -7.02 36.96 18.25
C THR A 262 -8.48 37.00 17.77
N SER A 263 -8.73 36.66 16.52
CA SER A 263 -10.07 36.53 15.94
C SER A 263 -10.62 35.11 16.16
N THR A 264 -11.70 35.07 16.91
CA THR A 264 -12.48 33.92 17.37
C THR A 264 -13.27 33.25 16.24
N SER A 265 -13.31 31.92 16.22
CA SER A 265 -14.53 31.17 15.92
C SER A 265 -14.67 30.01 16.91
N THR A 266 -15.83 30.01 17.54
CA THR A 266 -16.12 29.38 18.84
C THR A 266 -16.47 27.91 18.67
N SER A 267 -15.76 27.03 19.37
CA SER A 267 -16.17 25.65 19.65
C SER A 267 -17.12 25.67 20.86
N THR A 268 -18.41 25.39 20.64
CA THR A 268 -19.37 25.15 21.72
C THR A 268 -19.53 23.64 21.90
N SER A 269 -19.14 23.15 23.06
CA SER A 269 -19.38 21.78 23.53
C SER A 269 -20.68 21.68 24.31
N THR A 270 -21.57 20.74 23.98
CA THR A 270 -22.60 20.25 24.91
C THR A 270 -22.93 18.77 24.66
N SER A 271 -22.54 17.94 25.64
CA SER A 271 -23.15 16.70 26.17
C SER A 271 -23.83 15.66 25.26
N THR A 272 -23.15 14.51 25.16
CA THR A 272 -23.64 13.12 25.22
C THR A 272 -25.14 12.84 25.02
N SER A 273 -25.44 12.10 23.95
CA SER A 273 -26.41 11.00 23.97
C SER A 273 -25.75 9.78 23.35
N ASP A 274 -25.86 8.62 24.03
CA ASP A 274 -25.48 7.31 23.48
C ASP A 274 -26.03 7.13 22.05
N PRO A 275 -25.33 6.38 21.17
CA PRO A 275 -25.84 6.15 19.82
C PRO A 275 -27.15 5.37 19.93
N ILE A 276 -28.24 6.01 19.54
CA ILE A 276 -29.47 5.32 19.14
C ILE A 276 -29.05 4.32 18.07
N LYS A 277 -29.08 3.03 18.42
CA LYS A 277 -28.97 1.91 17.49
C LYS A 277 -30.03 2.11 16.40
N PRO A 278 -29.65 2.49 15.16
CA PRO A 278 -30.61 2.39 14.06
C PRO A 278 -30.91 0.90 13.94
N SER A 279 -32.19 0.53 13.96
CA SER A 279 -32.57 -0.86 13.77
C SER A 279 -31.87 -1.39 12.52
N ALA A 280 -31.12 -2.48 12.68
CA ALA A 280 -30.39 -3.17 11.62
C ALA A 280 -31.33 -3.68 10.51
N ASP A 281 -32.65 -3.68 10.74
CA ASP A 281 -33.61 -4.40 9.90
C ASP A 281 -33.91 -3.74 8.55
N ASN A 282 -33.60 -2.45 8.35
CA ASN A 282 -33.99 -1.75 7.10
C ASN A 282 -32.84 -1.16 6.27
N VAL A 283 -31.60 -1.17 6.77
CA VAL A 283 -30.45 -0.61 6.03
C VAL A 283 -29.65 -1.71 5.34
N CYS A 284 -29.39 -2.81 6.04
CA CYS A 284 -28.53 -3.88 5.55
C CYS A 284 -29.37 -5.09 5.11
N LYS A 285 -29.58 -5.22 3.80
CA LYS A 285 -30.23 -6.41 3.21
C LYS A 285 -29.22 -7.49 2.85
N GLU A 286 -28.01 -7.08 2.50
CA GLU A 286 -26.88 -7.93 2.14
C GLU A 286 -25.58 -7.25 2.58
N GLU A 287 -24.47 -7.96 2.43
CA GLU A 287 -23.14 -7.39 2.66
C GLU A 287 -22.83 -6.37 1.55
N GLY A 288 -22.46 -5.14 1.92
CA GLY A 288 -22.28 -4.09 0.93
C GLY A 288 -22.24 -2.68 1.49
N MET A 289 -22.27 -1.71 0.58
CA MET A 289 -22.38 -0.28 0.90
C MET A 289 -23.66 0.28 0.31
N PHE A 290 -24.45 0.98 1.12
CA PHE A 290 -25.79 1.46 0.78
C PHE A 290 -25.92 2.94 1.09
N ARG A 291 -26.55 3.71 0.20
CA ARG A 291 -26.76 5.14 0.41
C ARG A 291 -27.78 5.36 1.52
N ASP A 292 -27.63 6.42 2.32
CA ASP A 292 -28.69 6.84 3.22
C ASP A 292 -29.89 7.34 2.41
N SER A 293 -31.09 6.83 2.70
CA SER A 293 -32.30 7.16 1.96
C SER A 293 -32.73 8.62 2.10
N ASN A 294 -32.31 9.29 3.16
CA ASN A 294 -32.70 10.66 3.50
C ASN A 294 -31.58 11.67 3.28
N ASP A 295 -30.34 11.20 3.16
CA ASP A 295 -29.16 12.08 3.06
C ASP A 295 -28.14 11.52 2.06
N CYS A 296 -28.16 12.05 0.84
CA CYS A 296 -27.26 11.63 -0.21
C CYS A 296 -25.76 11.80 0.12
N THR A 297 -25.38 12.60 1.12
CA THR A 297 -23.98 12.72 1.55
C THR A 297 -23.56 11.60 2.51
N LYS A 298 -24.48 10.72 2.93
CA LYS A 298 -24.21 9.67 3.91
C LYS A 298 -24.43 8.28 3.31
N PHE A 299 -23.67 7.32 3.81
CA PHE A 299 -23.78 5.92 3.40
C PHE A 299 -23.46 4.98 4.55
N TYR A 300 -23.88 3.73 4.41
CA TYR A 300 -23.68 2.67 5.38
C TYR A 300 -22.81 1.57 4.78
N ARG A 301 -21.89 1.00 5.55
CA ARG A 301 -21.20 -0.25 5.24
C ARG A 301 -21.74 -1.35 6.12
N CYS A 302 -22.31 -2.36 5.51
CA CYS A 302 -22.87 -3.55 6.15
C CYS A 302 -21.87 -4.69 6.03
N VAL A 303 -21.35 -5.18 7.17
CA VAL A 303 -20.43 -6.32 7.24
C VAL A 303 -21.17 -7.51 7.83
N LEU A 304 -21.23 -8.63 7.11
CA LEU A 304 -21.96 -9.82 7.55
C LEU A 304 -21.24 -10.52 8.70
N LEU A 305 -21.93 -10.75 9.81
CA LEU A 305 -21.40 -11.47 10.98
C LEU A 305 -21.83 -12.96 11.03
N GLY A 306 -22.66 -13.40 10.07
CA GLY A 306 -23.22 -14.75 9.98
C GLY A 306 -24.74 -14.77 10.14
N GLY A 307 -25.41 -15.66 9.40
CA GLY A 307 -26.88 -15.67 9.30
C GLY A 307 -27.40 -14.40 8.61
N ASN A 308 -28.40 -13.74 9.19
CA ASN A 308 -28.93 -12.45 8.72
C ASN A 308 -28.51 -11.29 9.63
N LYS A 309 -27.36 -11.39 10.30
CA LYS A 309 -26.86 -10.34 11.22
C LYS A 309 -25.74 -9.53 10.57
N PHE A 310 -25.92 -8.21 10.54
CA PHE A 310 -24.94 -7.27 10.00
C PHE A 310 -24.38 -6.36 11.09
N MET A 311 -23.07 -6.08 11.01
CA MET A 311 -22.45 -4.93 11.66
C MET A 311 -22.55 -3.74 10.72
N VAL A 312 -23.13 -2.64 11.19
CA VAL A 312 -23.43 -1.46 10.36
C VAL A 312 -22.53 -0.30 10.78
N TYR A 313 -21.78 0.23 9.82
CA TYR A 313 -20.98 1.44 9.99
C TYR A 313 -21.59 2.57 9.17
N LYS A 314 -21.71 3.76 9.75
CA LYS A 314 -22.21 4.95 9.06
C LYS A 314 -21.04 5.88 8.71
N TYR A 315 -21.05 6.39 7.48
CA TYR A 315 -20.04 7.29 6.95
C TYR A 315 -20.68 8.50 6.27
N GLU A 316 -19.89 9.56 6.14
CA GLU A 316 -20.23 10.77 5.40
C GLU A 316 -19.20 10.97 4.29
N CYS A 317 -19.69 11.29 3.10
CA CYS A 317 -18.87 11.59 1.94
C CYS A 317 -18.08 12.88 2.13
N PRO A 318 -16.93 13.04 1.45
CA PRO A 318 -16.21 14.31 1.39
C PRO A 318 -17.14 15.47 0.99
N LYS A 319 -16.78 16.67 1.43
CA LYS A 319 -17.57 17.89 1.17
C LYS A 319 -17.95 18.00 -0.31
N ASP A 320 -19.20 18.37 -0.56
CA ASP A 320 -19.80 18.58 -1.88
C ASP A 320 -19.90 17.32 -2.78
N THR A 321 -19.75 16.12 -2.20
CA THR A 321 -19.97 14.84 -2.89
C THR A 321 -21.11 14.04 -2.28
N VAL A 322 -21.71 13.15 -3.07
CA VAL A 322 -22.80 12.25 -2.68
C VAL A 322 -22.41 10.80 -2.97
N PHE A 323 -22.97 9.86 -2.22
CA PHE A 323 -22.68 8.45 -2.44
C PHE A 323 -23.45 7.92 -3.66
N ASP A 324 -22.77 7.23 -4.57
CA ASP A 324 -23.39 6.46 -5.65
C ASP A 324 -23.38 4.98 -5.29
N GLU A 325 -24.57 4.40 -5.11
CA GLU A 325 -24.74 3.01 -4.70
C GLU A 325 -24.37 2.01 -5.80
N ASN A 326 -24.42 2.41 -7.08
CA ASN A 326 -24.09 1.52 -8.21
C ASN A 326 -22.59 1.25 -8.31
N ILE A 327 -21.79 2.30 -8.12
CA ILE A 327 -20.32 2.24 -8.19
C ILE A 327 -19.65 2.23 -6.82
N ARG A 328 -20.43 2.37 -5.75
CA ARG A 328 -20.03 2.30 -4.33
C ARG A 328 -18.93 3.29 -3.93
N ILE A 329 -18.99 4.50 -4.48
CA ILE A 329 -18.06 5.59 -4.18
C ILE A 329 -18.80 6.92 -3.95
N CYS A 330 -18.14 7.86 -3.28
CA CYS A 330 -18.59 9.25 -3.26
C CYS A 330 -18.19 9.94 -4.57
N THR A 331 -19.17 10.50 -5.28
CA THR A 331 -19.00 11.21 -6.54
C THR A 331 -19.83 12.49 -6.55
N TRP A 332 -19.78 13.26 -7.63
CA TRP A 332 -20.53 14.51 -7.75
C TRP A 332 -22.04 14.26 -7.89
N SER A 333 -22.85 15.15 -7.31
CA SER A 333 -24.32 15.05 -7.34
C SER A 333 -24.90 14.91 -8.75
N HIS A 334 -24.29 15.58 -9.74
CA HIS A 334 -24.73 15.51 -11.13
C HIS A 334 -24.61 14.11 -11.75
N SER A 335 -23.70 13.27 -11.23
CA SER A 335 -23.51 11.89 -11.69
C SER A 335 -24.49 10.91 -11.03
N VAL A 336 -25.24 11.34 -10.01
CA VAL A 336 -26.21 10.53 -9.27
C VAL A 336 -27.60 11.18 -9.40
N PRO A 337 -28.38 10.82 -10.45
CA PRO A 337 -29.65 11.49 -10.77
C PRO A 337 -30.66 11.54 -9.62
N GLU A 338 -30.62 10.55 -8.73
CA GLU A 338 -31.48 10.43 -7.54
C GLU A 338 -31.14 11.48 -6.48
N CYS A 339 -29.89 11.93 -6.43
CA CYS A 339 -29.39 12.94 -5.49
C CYS A 339 -29.46 14.37 -6.05
N ASN A 340 -29.52 14.54 -7.38
CA ASN A 340 -29.77 15.84 -8.01
C ASN A 340 -31.10 16.47 -7.58
N LYS A 341 -32.11 15.66 -7.23
CA LYS A 341 -33.44 16.16 -6.83
C LYS A 341 -33.47 16.73 -5.41
N GLN A 342 -32.51 16.39 -4.55
CA GLN A 342 -32.45 16.86 -3.16
C GLN A 342 -31.80 18.25 -3.01
N GLN A 343 -31.09 18.74 -4.04
CA GLN A 343 -30.54 20.11 -4.04
C GLN A 343 -31.58 21.17 -4.44
N ASN A 344 -32.62 20.80 -5.20
CA ASN A 344 -33.66 21.74 -5.64
C ASN A 344 -34.74 22.02 -4.59
N THR A 345 -34.83 21.24 -3.50
CA THR A 345 -35.82 21.47 -2.43
C THR A 345 -35.29 22.31 -1.27
N LYS A 346 -33.97 22.57 -1.18
CA LYS A 346 -33.39 23.49 -0.17
C LYS A 346 -33.20 24.92 -0.66
N ALA A 347 -33.34 25.19 -1.97
CA ALA A 347 -33.12 26.51 -2.55
C ALA A 347 -34.38 27.41 -2.62
N ASP A 348 -35.57 26.88 -2.37
CA ASP A 348 -36.84 27.59 -2.65
C ASP A 348 -37.62 28.05 -1.40
N VAL A 349 -37.02 28.01 -0.21
CA VAL A 349 -37.66 28.48 1.05
C VAL A 349 -37.12 29.84 1.52
N SER A 350 -36.10 30.42 0.88
CA SER A 350 -35.46 31.65 1.37
C SER A 350 -35.66 32.90 0.51
N LYS A 351 -36.58 32.92 -0.46
CA LYS A 351 -36.89 34.12 -1.24
C LYS A 351 -38.39 34.29 -1.51
N GLY A 352 -39.11 34.69 -0.47
CA GLY A 352 -40.52 35.08 -0.60
C GLY A 352 -40.96 36.02 0.51
N GLY A 353 -41.00 37.32 0.21
CA GLY A 353 -41.64 38.37 1.02
C GLY A 353 -40.68 39.48 1.44
N ASN A 354 -40.98 40.77 1.30
CA ASN A 354 -42.08 41.46 0.63
C ASN A 354 -41.63 42.92 0.48
N LEU A 355 -41.97 43.57 -0.64
CA LEU A 355 -41.98 45.02 -0.80
C LEU A 355 -43.18 45.59 -0.04
N VAL A 356 -43.00 46.60 0.82
CA VAL A 356 -44.01 47.65 1.07
C VAL A 356 -43.29 48.94 1.49
N GLU A 357 -43.63 50.00 0.74
CA GLU A 357 -43.47 51.46 0.91
C GLU A 357 -42.11 52.10 1.19
#